data_AF-A0A5E4Q2D6-F1
#
_entry.id   AF-A0A5E4Q2D6-F1
#
_cell.length_a   1.000
_cell.length_b   1.000
_cell.length_c   1.000
_cell.angle_alpha   90.00
_cell.angle_beta   90.00
_cell.angle_gamma   90.00
#
_symmetry.space_group_name_H-M   'P 1'
#
loop_
_entity.id
_entity.type
_entity.pdbx_description
1 polymer ?
#
loop_
_entity_poly.entity_id
_entity_poly.type
_entity_poly.pdbx_seq_one_letter_code
_entity_poly.pdbx_strand_id
1 'polypeptide(L)'
;MLSKLDILEDHPKWYIREIDDIVVKKDGSEEVIKCWVYFLKNFRRELLKGKLYENYSSSGGHGLKYLESDDGDGATIDDLNELLDKKIK
;
A
#
# COMPACT_ATOMS: atom_id res chain seq x y z
N MET A 1 -5.51 -19.38 -0.30
CA MET A 1 -4.72 -18.36 0.42
C MET A 1 -4.76 -17.03 -0.32
N LEU A 2 -4.29 -16.96 -1.57
CA LEU A 2 -4.34 -15.74 -2.40
C LEU A 2 -5.76 -15.15 -2.54
N SER A 3 -6.79 -15.98 -2.71
CA SER A 3 -8.17 -15.50 -2.80
C SER A 3 -8.69 -14.77 -1.55
N LYS A 4 -8.15 -15.08 -0.35
CA LYS A 4 -8.49 -14.33 0.87
C LYS A 4 -7.80 -12.97 0.91
N LEU A 5 -6.58 -12.89 0.39
CA LEU A 5 -5.86 -11.62 0.23
C LEU A 5 -6.55 -10.75 -0.82
N ASP A 6 -7.05 -11.33 -1.92
CA ASP A 6 -7.82 -10.58 -2.91
C ASP A 6 -9.06 -9.89 -2.32
N ILE A 7 -9.74 -10.55 -1.37
CA ILE A 7 -10.86 -9.95 -0.63
C ILE A 7 -10.37 -8.83 0.30
N LEU A 8 -9.29 -9.08 1.05
CA LEU A 8 -8.71 -8.09 1.98
C LEU A 8 -8.24 -6.81 1.28
N GLU A 9 -7.62 -6.97 0.10
CA GLU A 9 -7.05 -5.88 -0.70
C GLU A 9 -8.08 -5.25 -1.67
N ASP A 10 -9.36 -5.62 -1.56
CA ASP A 10 -10.46 -5.23 -2.46
C ASP A 10 -10.07 -5.33 -3.95
N HIS A 11 -9.40 -6.42 -4.31
CA HIS A 11 -8.99 -6.69 -5.69
C HIS A 11 -10.18 -7.15 -6.53
N PRO A 12 -10.37 -6.63 -7.76
CA PRO A 12 -9.51 -5.69 -8.51
C PRO A 12 -9.93 -4.22 -8.42
N LYS A 13 -10.84 -3.87 -7.52
CA LYS A 13 -11.43 -2.53 -7.44
C LYS A 13 -10.45 -1.51 -6.87
N TRP A 14 -9.75 -1.86 -5.80
CA TRP A 14 -8.80 -0.98 -5.12
C TRP A 14 -7.36 -1.27 -5.54
N TYR A 15 -6.83 -2.44 -5.17
CA TYR A 15 -5.51 -2.90 -5.61
C TYR A 15 -5.60 -3.88 -6.78
N ILE A 16 -4.60 -3.85 -7.66
CA ILE A 16 -4.43 -4.79 -8.77
C ILE A 16 -3.27 -5.72 -8.47
N ARG A 17 -3.54 -7.03 -8.44
CA ARG A 17 -2.54 -8.07 -8.21
C ARG A 17 -1.82 -8.43 -9.51
N GLU A 18 -0.49 -8.33 -9.49
CA GLU A 18 0.38 -8.65 -10.64
C GLU A 18 1.62 -9.43 -10.19
N ILE A 19 2.27 -10.11 -11.14
CA ILE A 19 3.56 -10.76 -10.88
C ILE A 19 4.68 -9.75 -11.13
N ASP A 20 5.57 -9.59 -10.16
CA ASP A 20 6.76 -8.74 -10.28
C ASP A 20 8.03 -9.49 -9.84
N ASP A 21 9.18 -9.01 -10.30
CA ASP A 21 10.50 -9.56 -10.00
C ASP A 21 11.07 -8.92 -8.72
N ILE A 22 11.22 -9.71 -7.65
CA ILE A 22 11.71 -9.27 -6.35
C ILE A 22 13.13 -9.78 -6.12
N VAL A 23 14.05 -8.85 -5.82
CA VAL A 23 15.43 -9.18 -5.42
C VAL A 23 15.45 -9.54 -3.94
N VAL A 24 15.79 -10.80 -3.64
CA VAL A 24 15.99 -11.29 -2.27
C VAL A 24 17.48 -11.41 -2.00
N LYS A 25 17.92 -10.77 -0.92
CA LYS A 25 19.31 -10.85 -0.42
C LYS A 25 19.36 -11.84 0.73
N LYS A 26 20.07 -12.95 0.56
CA LYS A 26 20.23 -13.98 1.60
C LYS A 26 21.66 -14.48 1.62
N ASP A 27 22.28 -14.50 2.80
CA ASP A 27 23.62 -15.10 3.02
C ASP A 27 24.71 -14.62 2.04
N GLY A 28 24.63 -13.38 1.57
CA GLY A 28 25.58 -12.79 0.63
C GLY A 28 25.32 -13.10 -0.85
N SER A 29 24.28 -13.85 -1.18
CA SER A 29 23.78 -14.01 -2.54
C SER A 29 22.54 -13.14 -2.80
N GLU A 30 22.37 -12.78 -4.08
CA GLU A 30 21.19 -12.12 -4.61
C GLU A 30 20.47 -13.09 -5.54
N GLU A 31 19.17 -13.30 -5.31
CA GLU A 31 18.30 -14.05 -6.19
C GLU A 31 17.10 -13.20 -6.60
N VAL A 32 16.62 -13.39 -7.83
CA VAL A 32 15.41 -12.75 -8.33
C VAL A 32 14.30 -13.78 -8.35
N ILE A 33 13.23 -13.52 -7.61
CA ILE A 33 12.05 -14.39 -7.54
C ILE A 33 10.80 -13.66 -8.04
N LYS A 34 9.90 -14.39 -8.71
CA LYS A 34 8.60 -13.85 -9.13
C LYS A 34 7.60 -13.93 -7.98
N CYS A 35 7.05 -12.79 -7.57
CA CYS A 35 6.08 -12.69 -6.48
C CYS A 35 4.78 -12.02 -6.93
N TRP A 36 3.67 -12.38 -6.29
CA TRP A 36 2.43 -11.62 -6.40
C TRP A 36 2.52 -10.34 -5.58
N VAL A 37 2.26 -9.19 -6.20
CA VAL A 37 2.29 -7.87 -5.58
C VAL A 37 0.98 -7.14 -5.87
N TYR A 38 0.45 -6.42 -4.88
CA TYR A 38 -0.76 -5.61 -5.00
C TYR A 38 -0.38 -4.15 -5.24
N PHE A 39 -0.80 -3.59 -6.38
CA PHE A 39 -0.49 -2.22 -6.78
C PHE A 39 -1.73 -1.34 -6.81
N LEU A 40 -1.64 -0.14 -6.23
CA LEU A 40 -2.67 0.89 -6.37
C LEU A 40 -2.45 1.62 -7.70
N LYS A 41 -3.11 1.16 -8.77
CA LYS A 41 -2.92 1.76 -10.11
C LYS A 41 -3.75 3.01 -10.34
N ASN A 42 -4.94 3.09 -9.72
CA ASN A 42 -5.82 4.25 -9.81
C ASN A 42 -5.60 5.20 -8.63
N PHE A 43 -4.39 5.75 -8.52
CA PHE A 43 -3.99 6.62 -7.44
C PHE A 43 -4.19 8.11 -7.77
N ARG A 44 -4.36 8.94 -6.74
CA ARG A 44 -4.37 10.41 -6.87
C ARG A 44 -2.98 10.92 -7.21
N ARG A 45 -2.86 11.73 -8.28
CA ARG A 45 -1.57 12.22 -8.79
C ARG A 45 -0.77 12.99 -7.73
N GLU A 46 -1.44 13.59 -6.76
CA GLU A 46 -0.85 14.32 -5.64
C GLU A 46 0.03 13.43 -4.76
N LEU A 47 -0.26 12.12 -4.67
CA LEU A 47 0.54 11.16 -3.90
C LEU A 47 1.98 11.07 -4.43
N LEU A 48 2.20 11.33 -5.73
CA LEU A 48 3.55 11.35 -6.32
C LEU A 48 4.40 12.53 -5.84
N LYS A 49 3.79 13.56 -5.27
CA LYS A 49 4.52 14.69 -4.65
C LYS A 49 4.94 14.39 -3.22
N GLY A 50 4.43 13.30 -2.64
CA GLY A 50 4.79 12.85 -1.30
C GLY A 50 6.21 12.30 -1.23
N LYS A 51 6.68 12.08 -0.01
CA LYS A 51 7.95 11.38 0.23
C LYS A 51 7.82 9.93 -0.24
N LEU A 52 8.78 9.48 -1.04
CA LEU A 52 8.96 8.06 -1.37
C LEU A 52 9.68 7.36 -0.22
N TYR A 53 9.22 6.16 0.13
CA TYR A 53 9.75 5.38 1.23
C TYR A 53 10.39 4.10 0.68
N GLU A 54 11.62 3.82 1.11
CA GLU A 54 12.30 2.55 0.81
C GLU A 54 11.74 1.39 1.65
N ASN A 55 11.22 1.70 2.84
CA ASN A 55 10.57 0.75 3.73
C ASN A 55 9.37 1.41 4.42
N TYR A 56 8.30 0.66 4.59
CA TYR A 56 7.12 1.08 5.34
C TYR A 56 7.15 0.53 6.76
N SER A 57 6.81 1.38 7.74
CA SER A 57 6.55 0.98 9.12
C SER A 57 5.45 1.84 9.70
N SER A 58 4.33 1.23 10.12
CA SER A 58 3.21 1.95 10.74
C SER A 58 3.65 2.78 11.96
N SER A 59 4.62 2.29 12.73
CA SER A 59 5.21 2.99 13.89
C SER A 59 6.50 3.76 13.54
N GLY A 60 6.73 4.05 12.27
CA GLY A 60 7.92 4.75 11.79
C GLY A 60 7.95 6.24 12.15
N GLY A 61 9.11 6.87 11.95
CA GLY A 61 9.34 8.28 12.30
C GLY A 61 8.56 9.33 11.48
N HIS A 62 7.69 8.90 10.56
CA HIS A 62 6.80 9.81 9.82
C HIS A 62 5.55 10.22 10.60
N GLY A 63 5.27 9.60 11.75
CA GLY A 63 4.14 9.98 12.61
C GLY A 63 2.77 9.69 12.01
N LEU A 64 2.68 8.76 11.04
CA LEU A 64 1.43 8.39 10.35
C LEU A 64 1.16 6.91 10.57
N LYS A 65 0.45 6.60 11.65
CA LYS A 65 0.09 5.22 11.97
C LYS A 65 -1.00 4.71 11.02
N TYR A 66 -0.92 3.44 10.66
CA TYR A 66 -2.04 2.75 10.03
C TYR A 66 -3.27 2.82 10.96
N LEU A 67 -4.40 3.22 10.38
CA LEU A 67 -5.70 3.25 11.04
C LEU A 67 -6.58 2.24 10.31
N GLU A 68 -7.15 1.31 11.05
CA GLU A 68 -8.19 0.43 10.51
C GLU A 68 -9.47 1.25 10.29
N SER A 69 -10.22 0.89 9.26
CA SER A 69 -11.52 1.50 8.99
C SER A 69 -12.54 0.96 9.99
N ASP A 70 -13.16 1.84 10.77
CA ASP A 70 -14.08 1.46 11.84
C ASP A 70 -15.40 0.84 11.31
N ASP A 71 -15.77 1.13 10.06
CA ASP A 71 -17.13 0.85 9.54
C ASP A 71 -17.27 -0.42 8.70
N GLY A 72 -16.25 -1.28 8.60
CA GLY A 72 -16.32 -2.54 7.83
C GLY A 72 -16.43 -2.37 6.30
N ASP A 73 -16.66 -1.15 5.81
CA ASP A 73 -16.74 -0.78 4.39
C ASP A 73 -15.37 -0.43 3.76
N GLY A 74 -14.28 -0.61 4.52
CA GLY A 74 -12.90 -0.32 4.08
C GLY A 74 -12.62 1.17 3.92
N ALA A 75 -11.33 1.54 3.83
CA ALA A 75 -10.94 2.93 3.67
C ALA A 75 -11.28 3.39 2.26
N THR A 76 -12.07 4.45 2.15
CA THR A 76 -12.45 5.04 0.88
C THR A 76 -11.46 6.11 0.43
N ILE A 77 -11.56 6.51 -0.84
CA ILE A 77 -10.85 7.68 -1.36
C ILE A 77 -11.22 8.94 -0.55
N ASP A 78 -12.46 9.02 -0.07
CA ASP A 78 -12.96 10.20 0.63
C ASP A 78 -12.36 10.30 2.03
N ASP A 79 -12.16 9.18 2.72
CA ASP A 79 -11.44 9.13 4.00
C ASP A 79 -9.98 9.60 3.85
N LEU A 80 -9.32 9.20 2.75
CA LEU A 80 -7.98 9.66 2.43
C LEU A 80 -7.96 11.18 2.18
N ASN A 81 -8.99 11.75 1.55
CA ASN A 81 -9.08 13.19 1.31
C ASN A 81 -9.25 13.96 2.60
N GLU A 82 -10.13 13.49 3.49
CA GLU A 82 -10.35 14.14 4.78
C GLU A 82 -9.04 14.20 5.59
N LEU A 83 -8.24 13.13 5.58
CA LEU A 83 -6.94 13.09 6.24
C LEU A 83 -5.91 14.03 5.60
N LEU A 84 -5.86 14.11 4.27
CA LEU A 84 -4.94 15.00 3.57
C LEU A 84 -5.32 16.47 3.74
N ASP A 85 -6.60 16.80 3.69
CA ASP A 85 -7.11 18.16 3.85
C ASP A 85 -6.93 18.68 5.29
N LYS A 86 -7.08 17.81 6.30
CA LYS A 86 -6.74 18.15 7.70
C LYS A 86 -5.26 18.48 7.90
N LYS A 87 -4.37 18.02 7.00
CA LYS A 87 -2.92 18.24 7.09
C LYS A 87 -2.45 19.55 6.44
N ILE A 88 -3.33 20.22 5.69
CA ILE A 88 -3.03 21.48 4.97
C ILE A 88 -3.48 22.72 5.79
N LYS A 89 -4.16 22.52 6.93
CA LYS A 89 -4.41 23.55 7.95
C LYS A 89 -3.37 23.50 9.06
#